data_AF-A0A328CCY2-F1
#
_entry.id   AF-A0A328CCY2-F1
#
_cell.length_a   1.000
_cell.length_b   1.000
_cell.length_c   1.000
_cell.angle_alpha   90.00
_cell.angle_beta   90.00
_cell.angle_gamma   90.00
#
_symmetry.space_group_name_H-M   'P 1'
#
loop_
_entity.id
_entity.type
_entity.pdbx_description
1 polymer ?
#
loop_
_entity_poly.entity_id
_entity_poly.type
_entity_poly.pdbx_seq_one_letter_code
_entity_poly.pdbx_strand_id
1 'polypeptide(L)'
;MSNITLADVKIVLSGDLSPLNPEDVKWDLIARGAYVLTSVTKTTGALVAGAGARQALLDRAEKYGVPVLDLNGLRALLDGATVAEALAGPATSANTSADASILAGLRIAIAGRITGFTKASLSGQLQALGAQTQSKPSPHVDLLIVGENPSADGVAAMDAGVPFLRKPALDALLTGAPLSDFVAPAGPAVDDPVARIKELLEEARPEMVALSTGEPWDDELTLTVHPDGRVVAELRHLGGTPLHDHVREVLQRRSWPKVQTSTSLTSPISFT
;
A
#
# COMPACT_ATOMS: atom_id res chain seq x y z
N MET A 1 -7.74 13.86 -21.46
CA MET A 1 -9.11 13.76 -21.99
C MET A 1 -9.99 13.38 -20.80
N SER A 2 -10.83 14.29 -20.31
CA SER A 2 -11.69 14.02 -19.15
C SER A 2 -12.75 12.99 -19.54
N ASN A 3 -12.62 11.77 -19.04
CA ASN A 3 -13.61 10.72 -19.27
C ASN A 3 -14.88 11.09 -18.51
N ILE A 4 -15.92 11.51 -19.24
CA ILE A 4 -17.26 11.74 -18.69
C ILE A 4 -17.92 10.37 -18.57
N THR A 5 -17.77 9.74 -17.40
CA THR A 5 -18.30 8.40 -17.10
C THR A 5 -19.71 8.41 -16.49
N LEU A 6 -20.21 9.56 -16.04
CA LEU A 6 -21.50 9.71 -15.37
C LEU A 6 -22.47 10.66 -16.09
N ALA A 7 -22.40 10.71 -17.43
CA ALA A 7 -23.26 11.58 -18.23
C ALA A 7 -24.77 11.34 -17.93
N ASP A 8 -25.46 12.38 -17.46
CA ASP A 8 -26.91 12.41 -17.18
C ASP A 8 -27.37 11.53 -15.99
N VAL A 9 -26.45 11.02 -15.18
CA VAL A 9 -26.80 10.19 -14.02
C VAL A 9 -27.22 11.05 -12.82
N LYS A 10 -28.42 10.79 -12.28
CA LYS A 10 -28.91 11.44 -11.05
C LYS A 10 -28.50 10.66 -9.79
N ILE A 11 -27.67 11.27 -8.95
CA ILE A 11 -27.13 10.65 -7.72
C ILE A 11 -27.68 11.40 -6.51
N VAL A 12 -28.12 10.68 -5.47
CA VAL A 12 -28.54 11.27 -4.20
C VAL A 12 -27.52 10.90 -3.12
N LEU A 13 -27.06 11.88 -2.33
CA LEU A 13 -26.16 11.64 -1.20
C LEU A 13 -26.95 11.72 0.11
N SER A 14 -26.76 10.75 1.02
CA SER A 14 -27.45 10.68 2.31
C SER A 14 -26.55 10.10 3.39
N GLY A 15 -26.54 10.72 4.58
CA GLY A 15 -25.74 10.24 5.73
C GLY A 15 -24.36 10.89 5.83
N ASP A 16 -23.58 10.42 6.79
CA ASP A 16 -22.19 10.83 7.00
C ASP A 16 -21.25 10.07 6.05
N LEU A 17 -20.49 10.82 5.26
CA LEU A 17 -19.55 10.30 4.26
C LEU A 17 -18.09 10.37 4.72
N SER A 18 -17.84 10.56 6.02
CA SER A 18 -16.48 10.66 6.56
C SER A 18 -15.63 9.44 6.19
N PRO A 19 -14.36 9.62 5.81
CA PRO A 19 -13.55 10.85 5.88
C PRO A 19 -13.66 11.78 4.65
N LEU A 20 -14.57 11.52 3.71
CA LEU A 20 -14.73 12.33 2.51
C LEU A 20 -15.59 13.57 2.81
N ASN A 21 -15.13 14.74 2.35
CA ASN A 21 -15.92 15.97 2.45
C ASN A 21 -17.10 15.91 1.47
N PRO A 22 -18.35 16.08 1.94
CA PRO A 22 -19.53 15.98 1.08
C PRO A 22 -19.59 17.07 0.00
N GLU A 23 -18.97 18.23 0.24
CA GLU A 23 -18.88 19.30 -0.74
C GLU A 23 -17.91 18.96 -1.88
N ASP A 24 -16.70 18.47 -1.55
CA ASP A 24 -15.71 18.02 -2.54
C ASP A 24 -16.28 16.90 -3.41
N VAL A 25 -16.88 15.88 -2.77
CA VAL A 25 -17.56 14.77 -3.45
C VAL A 25 -18.62 15.26 -4.43
N LYS A 26 -19.43 16.25 -4.02
CA LYS A 26 -20.47 16.82 -4.88
C LYS A 26 -19.88 17.49 -6.11
N TRP A 27 -18.81 18.27 -5.94
CA TRP A 27 -18.13 18.93 -7.06
C TRP A 27 -17.48 17.92 -8.00
N ASP A 28 -16.84 16.88 -7.46
CA ASP A 28 -16.25 15.79 -8.22
C ASP A 28 -17.28 15.03 -9.07
N LEU A 29 -18.47 14.74 -8.51
CA LEU A 29 -19.56 14.09 -9.25
C LEU A 29 -20.09 14.98 -10.38
N ILE A 30 -20.26 16.28 -10.12
CA ILE A 30 -20.69 17.26 -11.13
C ILE A 30 -19.64 17.38 -12.25
N ALA A 31 -18.35 17.42 -11.90
CA ALA A 31 -17.26 17.47 -12.87
C ALA A 31 -17.24 16.25 -13.81
N ARG A 32 -17.79 15.12 -13.36
CA ARG A 32 -17.94 13.87 -14.14
C ARG A 32 -19.26 13.77 -14.91
N GLY A 33 -20.11 14.79 -14.84
CA GLY A 33 -21.37 14.89 -15.60
C GLY A 33 -22.62 14.38 -14.87
N ALA A 34 -22.53 14.07 -13.57
CA ALA A 34 -23.65 13.63 -12.76
C ALA A 34 -24.47 14.80 -12.18
N TYR A 35 -25.75 14.56 -11.92
CA TYR A 35 -26.65 15.48 -11.23
C TYR A 35 -26.84 15.06 -9.77
N VAL A 36 -26.33 15.84 -8.82
CA VAL A 36 -26.51 15.57 -7.39
C VAL A 36 -27.84 16.14 -6.91
N LEU A 37 -28.76 15.26 -6.49
CA LEU A 37 -30.09 15.59 -5.98
C LEU A 37 -30.19 15.35 -4.47
N THR A 38 -31.17 16.00 -3.83
CA THR A 38 -31.44 15.88 -2.38
C THR A 38 -32.58 14.91 -2.05
N SER A 39 -33.22 14.32 -3.06
CA SER A 39 -34.37 13.43 -2.89
C SER A 39 -34.39 12.34 -3.96
N VAL A 40 -34.79 11.13 -3.56
CA VAL A 40 -34.93 9.98 -4.46
C VAL A 40 -36.25 10.07 -5.23
N THR A 41 -36.16 9.91 -6.56
CA THR A 41 -37.28 9.89 -7.51
C THR A 41 -37.18 8.66 -8.42
N LYS A 42 -38.20 8.38 -9.22
CA LYS A 42 -38.17 7.31 -10.23
C LYS A 42 -37.07 7.46 -11.29
N THR A 43 -36.53 8.67 -11.47
CA THR A 43 -35.44 8.95 -12.42
C THR A 43 -34.06 8.96 -11.77
N THR A 44 -33.98 8.68 -10.47
CA THR A 44 -32.71 8.64 -9.75
C THR A 44 -31.93 7.40 -10.17
N GLY A 45 -30.69 7.61 -10.59
CA GLY A 45 -29.78 6.55 -11.03
C GLY A 45 -29.14 5.80 -9.87
N ALA A 46 -28.81 6.46 -8.76
CA ALA A 46 -28.28 5.82 -7.55
C ALA A 46 -28.49 6.66 -6.28
N LEU A 47 -28.61 5.98 -5.13
CA LEU A 47 -28.58 6.58 -3.79
C LEU A 47 -27.29 6.16 -3.08
N VAL A 48 -26.43 7.10 -2.73
CA VAL A 48 -25.25 6.86 -1.88
C VAL A 48 -25.66 7.04 -0.41
N ALA A 49 -25.52 5.98 0.37
CA ALA A 49 -25.86 5.90 1.79
C ALA A 49 -24.59 5.78 2.65
N GLY A 50 -24.29 6.85 3.39
CA GLY A 50 -23.28 6.90 4.43
C GLY A 50 -23.80 6.47 5.80
N ALA A 51 -22.95 6.57 6.83
CA ALA A 51 -23.31 6.23 8.20
C ALA A 51 -24.45 7.14 8.69
N GLY A 52 -25.54 6.56 9.19
CA GLY A 52 -26.72 7.32 9.62
C GLY A 52 -27.58 7.88 8.48
N ALA A 53 -27.55 7.27 7.29
CA ALA A 53 -28.43 7.63 6.19
C ALA A 53 -29.90 7.66 6.62
N ARG A 54 -30.66 8.64 6.10
CA ARG A 54 -32.07 8.82 6.46
C ARG A 54 -32.90 7.61 6.00
N GLN A 55 -33.55 6.93 6.93
CA GLN A 55 -34.41 5.77 6.65
C GLN A 55 -35.47 6.06 5.57
N ALA A 56 -36.02 7.27 5.56
CA ALA A 56 -37.01 7.70 4.57
C ALA A 56 -36.49 7.78 3.11
N LEU A 57 -35.17 7.87 2.90
CA LEU A 57 -34.56 7.82 1.56
C LEU A 57 -34.27 6.38 1.14
N LEU A 58 -33.85 5.53 2.08
CA LEU A 58 -33.65 4.10 1.86
C LEU A 58 -34.97 3.41 1.46
N ASP A 59 -36.04 3.69 2.20
CA ASP A 59 -37.39 3.16 1.92
C ASP A 59 -37.89 3.59 0.52
N ARG A 60 -37.63 4.85 0.12
CA ARG A 60 -37.95 5.33 -1.23
C ARG A 60 -37.08 4.68 -2.30
N ALA A 61 -35.80 4.46 -2.04
CA ALA A 61 -34.91 3.81 -2.99
C ALA A 61 -35.37 2.38 -3.26
N GLU A 62 -35.68 1.62 -2.21
CA GLU A 62 -36.24 0.27 -2.33
C GLU A 62 -37.56 0.28 -3.11
N LYS A 63 -38.48 1.19 -2.77
CA LYS A 63 -39.78 1.33 -3.44
C LYS A 63 -39.69 1.64 -4.94
N TYR A 64 -38.68 2.40 -5.35
CA TYR A 64 -38.48 2.78 -6.75
C TYR A 64 -37.48 1.88 -7.49
N GLY A 65 -36.92 0.86 -6.83
CA GLY A 65 -35.87 0.01 -7.39
C GLY A 65 -34.59 0.78 -7.69
N VAL A 66 -34.35 1.89 -6.98
CA VAL A 66 -33.15 2.69 -7.13
C VAL A 66 -32.01 2.01 -6.37
N PRO A 67 -30.88 1.77 -7.03
CA PRO A 67 -29.75 1.12 -6.40
C PRO A 67 -29.13 1.95 -5.27
N VAL A 68 -28.79 1.29 -4.16
CA VAL A 68 -28.14 1.90 -3.00
C VAL A 68 -26.66 1.56 -3.00
N LEU A 69 -25.80 2.58 -2.98
CA LEU A 69 -24.36 2.51 -2.95
C LEU A 69 -23.84 2.88 -1.56
N ASP A 70 -22.82 2.18 -1.07
CA ASP A 70 -22.08 2.56 0.13
C ASP A 70 -20.87 3.46 -0.19
N LEU A 71 -20.05 3.77 0.82
CA LEU A 71 -18.87 4.61 0.69
C LEU A 71 -17.85 4.07 -0.34
N ASN A 72 -17.75 2.74 -0.51
CA ASN A 72 -16.87 2.14 -1.51
C ASN A 72 -17.42 2.34 -2.92
N GLY A 73 -18.73 2.19 -3.09
CA GLY A 73 -19.40 2.51 -4.36
C GLY A 73 -19.23 3.99 -4.74
N LEU A 74 -19.30 4.91 -3.76
CA LEU A 74 -19.00 6.32 -4.00
C LEU A 74 -17.57 6.54 -4.46
N ARG A 75 -16.59 5.89 -3.81
CA ARG A 75 -15.18 5.96 -4.24
C ARG A 75 -14.99 5.45 -5.66
N ALA A 76 -15.64 4.35 -6.02
CA ALA A 76 -15.59 3.81 -7.38
C ALA A 76 -16.13 4.83 -8.41
N LEU A 77 -17.25 5.50 -8.12
CA LEU A 77 -17.79 6.56 -8.97
C LEU A 77 -16.81 7.74 -9.14
N LEU A 78 -16.09 8.09 -8.07
CA LEU A 78 -15.05 9.13 -8.10
C LEU A 78 -13.82 8.67 -8.90
N ASP A 79 -13.48 7.39 -8.86
CA ASP A 79 -12.36 6.82 -9.65
C ASP A 79 -12.69 6.70 -11.15
N GLY A 80 -13.98 6.82 -11.50
CA GLY A 80 -14.47 6.83 -12.88
C GLY A 80 -15.31 5.60 -13.25
N ALA A 81 -15.70 4.77 -12.28
CA ALA A 81 -16.61 3.66 -12.51
C ALA A 81 -18.03 4.13 -12.88
N THR A 82 -18.76 3.32 -13.66
CA THR A 82 -20.19 3.52 -13.91
C THR A 82 -21.05 3.12 -12.72
N VAL A 83 -22.32 3.52 -12.68
CA VAL A 83 -23.26 3.13 -11.61
C VAL A 83 -23.43 1.61 -11.49
N ALA A 84 -23.41 0.89 -12.62
CA ALA A 84 -23.48 -0.57 -12.63
C ALA A 84 -22.24 -1.21 -12.01
N GLU A 85 -21.05 -0.64 -12.26
CA GLU A 85 -19.79 -1.08 -11.66
C GLU A 85 -19.70 -0.71 -10.18
N ALA A 86 -20.17 0.46 -9.80
CA ALA A 86 -20.25 0.88 -8.40
C ALA A 86 -21.21 0.00 -7.57
N LEU A 87 -22.26 -0.53 -8.21
CA LEU A 87 -23.26 -1.42 -7.61
C LEU A 87 -22.80 -2.87 -7.46
N ALA A 88 -21.95 -3.33 -8.37
CA ALA A 88 -21.41 -4.68 -8.34
C ALA A 88 -20.38 -4.88 -7.22
N GLY A 89 -20.02 -3.81 -6.48
CA GLY A 89 -18.78 -3.78 -5.70
C GLY A 89 -17.57 -3.90 -6.64
N PRO A 90 -16.33 -3.88 -6.12
CA PRO A 90 -15.15 -4.06 -6.96
C PRO A 90 -15.10 -5.49 -7.51
N ALA A 91 -15.83 -5.74 -8.60
CA ALA A 91 -15.79 -6.96 -9.38
C ALA A 91 -15.65 -6.60 -10.85
N THR A 92 -14.37 -6.49 -11.26
CA THR A 92 -13.87 -6.73 -12.62
C THR A 92 -13.94 -5.56 -13.60
N SER A 93 -12.92 -4.70 -13.52
CA SER A 93 -12.19 -4.27 -14.71
C SER A 93 -10.69 -4.49 -14.50
N ALA A 94 -10.26 -5.67 -14.97
CA ALA A 94 -8.91 -6.06 -15.37
C ALA A 94 -7.71 -5.66 -14.47
N ASN A 95 -7.51 -6.36 -13.35
CA ASN A 95 -6.56 -7.48 -13.24
C ASN A 95 -6.49 -7.96 -11.76
N THR A 96 -7.58 -8.48 -11.21
CA THR A 96 -7.62 -8.86 -9.78
C THR A 96 -8.40 -10.16 -9.61
N SER A 97 -7.74 -11.27 -9.89
CA SER A 97 -8.14 -12.60 -9.41
C SER A 97 -6.95 -13.35 -8.82
N ALA A 98 -5.93 -12.62 -8.32
CA ALA A 98 -4.85 -13.15 -7.50
C ALA A 98 -4.93 -12.67 -6.02
N ASP A 99 -5.78 -11.70 -5.70
CA ASP A 99 -5.61 -10.86 -4.50
C ASP A 99 -6.60 -11.09 -3.33
N ALA A 100 -7.34 -12.20 -3.30
CA ALA A 100 -7.94 -12.67 -2.03
C ALA A 100 -6.89 -13.30 -1.10
N SER A 101 -5.61 -13.20 -1.47
CA SER A 101 -4.49 -13.88 -0.83
C SER A 101 -3.15 -13.16 -1.07
N ILE A 102 -3.15 -11.82 -1.25
CA ILE A 102 -1.92 -11.03 -1.43
C ILE A 102 -0.92 -11.31 -0.30
N LEU A 103 -1.45 -11.51 0.91
CA LEU A 103 -0.68 -11.77 2.11
C LEU A 103 -0.93 -13.19 2.68
N ALA A 104 -1.55 -14.09 1.91
CA ALA A 104 -1.96 -15.39 2.41
C ALA A 104 -0.78 -16.21 2.92
N GLY A 105 -0.81 -16.54 4.21
CA GLY A 105 0.23 -17.33 4.86
C GLY A 105 1.50 -16.57 5.24
N LEU A 106 1.61 -15.28 4.90
CA LEU A 106 2.74 -14.45 5.32
C LEU A 106 2.62 -14.10 6.80
N ARG A 107 3.71 -14.28 7.56
CA ARG A 107 3.77 -13.86 8.97
C ARG A 107 4.19 -12.41 9.03
N ILE A 108 3.29 -11.56 9.52
CA ILE A 108 3.50 -10.11 9.58
C ILE A 108 3.58 -9.67 11.03
N ALA A 109 4.60 -8.91 11.39
CA ALA A 109 4.67 -8.24 12.69
C ALA A 109 4.50 -6.73 12.55
N ILE A 110 3.95 -6.09 13.58
CA ILE A 110 3.79 -4.64 13.63
C ILE A 110 4.72 -4.09 14.71
N ALA A 111 5.64 -3.21 14.32
CA ALA A 111 6.59 -2.54 15.20
C ALA A 111 6.35 -1.03 15.20
N GLY A 112 6.15 -0.44 16.38
CA GLY A 112 5.90 1.00 16.53
C GLY A 112 4.43 1.40 16.31
N ARG A 113 4.19 2.71 16.28
CA ARG A 113 2.85 3.32 16.16
C ARG A 113 2.58 3.77 14.73
N ILE A 114 1.49 3.33 14.12
CA ILE A 114 1.06 3.79 12.79
C ILE A 114 -0.02 4.85 12.98
N THR A 115 0.22 6.08 12.53
CA THR A 115 -0.80 7.14 12.59
C THR A 115 -2.05 6.73 11.80
N GLY A 116 -3.24 7.03 12.32
CA GLY A 116 -4.51 6.68 11.67
C GLY A 116 -4.96 5.22 11.81
N PHE A 117 -4.14 4.34 12.39
CA PHE A 117 -4.52 2.94 12.63
C PHE A 117 -4.27 2.54 14.09
N THR A 118 -5.19 1.77 14.66
CA THR A 118 -4.92 1.05 15.91
C THR A 118 -4.27 -0.29 15.57
N LYS A 119 -3.40 -0.81 16.46
CA LYS A 119 -2.77 -2.13 16.26
C LYS A 119 -3.82 -3.21 15.99
N ALA A 120 -4.95 -3.17 16.70
CA ALA A 120 -6.06 -4.11 16.51
C ALA A 120 -6.75 -3.96 15.14
N SER A 121 -7.03 -2.72 14.71
CA SER A 121 -7.67 -2.48 13.42
C SER A 121 -6.74 -2.87 12.26
N LEU A 122 -5.46 -2.54 12.35
CA LEU A 122 -4.47 -2.92 11.35
C LEU A 122 -4.27 -4.43 11.30
N SER A 123 -4.16 -5.09 12.46
CA SER A 123 -4.11 -6.54 12.51
C SER A 123 -5.33 -7.18 11.86
N GLY A 124 -6.53 -6.66 12.12
CA GLY A 124 -7.75 -7.15 11.51
C GLY A 124 -7.76 -6.99 9.98
N GLN A 125 -7.28 -5.86 9.46
CA GLN A 125 -7.19 -5.64 8.01
C GLN A 125 -6.15 -6.56 7.34
N LEU A 126 -4.98 -6.72 7.95
CA LEU A 126 -3.95 -7.63 7.44
C LEU A 126 -4.42 -9.09 7.47
N GLN A 127 -5.13 -9.50 8.53
CA GLN A 127 -5.74 -10.83 8.61
C GLN A 127 -6.83 -11.04 7.55
N ALA A 128 -7.62 -10.00 7.25
CA ALA A 128 -8.61 -10.05 6.19
C ALA A 128 -7.98 -10.23 4.79
N LEU A 129 -6.73 -9.77 4.61
CA LEU A 129 -5.91 -10.01 3.43
C LEU A 129 -5.18 -11.38 3.43
N GLY A 130 -5.42 -12.22 4.45
CA GLY A 130 -4.85 -13.56 4.59
C GLY A 130 -3.56 -13.65 5.40
N ALA A 131 -3.07 -12.55 5.97
CA ALA A 131 -1.83 -12.53 6.74
C ALA A 131 -1.96 -13.14 8.14
N GLN A 132 -0.90 -13.77 8.61
CA GLN A 132 -0.75 -14.22 9.98
C GLN A 132 -0.05 -13.13 10.82
N THR A 133 -0.84 -12.28 11.49
CA THR A 133 -0.26 -11.19 12.29
C THR A 133 0.27 -11.69 13.62
N GLN A 134 1.50 -11.32 13.98
CA GLN A 134 2.11 -11.66 15.25
C GLN A 134 2.35 -10.42 16.12
N SER A 135 2.14 -10.58 17.43
CA SER A 135 2.30 -9.48 18.39
C SER A 135 3.75 -9.08 18.62
N LYS A 136 4.70 -9.97 18.31
CA LYS A 136 6.14 -9.80 18.53
C LYS A 136 6.89 -9.86 17.19
N PRO A 137 7.64 -8.81 16.84
CA PRO A 137 8.54 -8.88 15.69
C PRO A 137 9.71 -9.81 16.01
N SER A 138 10.09 -10.62 15.02
CA SER A 138 11.19 -11.58 15.13
C SER A 138 11.87 -11.71 13.76
N PRO A 139 13.13 -12.17 13.68
CA PRO A 139 13.84 -12.32 12.40
C PRO A 139 13.21 -13.38 11.47
N HIS A 140 12.28 -14.18 12.00
CA HIS A 140 11.59 -15.22 11.26
C HIS A 140 10.30 -14.73 10.61
N VAL A 141 9.86 -13.49 10.85
CA VAL A 141 8.69 -12.96 10.16
C VAL A 141 9.02 -12.70 8.68
N ASP A 142 7.99 -12.75 7.84
CA ASP A 142 8.14 -12.60 6.40
C ASP A 142 8.03 -11.12 5.98
N LEU A 143 7.32 -10.31 6.77
CA LEU A 143 7.17 -8.87 6.55
C LEU A 143 7.01 -8.11 7.88
N LEU A 144 7.61 -6.94 7.99
CA LEU A 144 7.48 -6.06 9.15
C LEU A 144 6.74 -4.78 8.77
N ILE A 145 5.72 -4.39 9.54
CA ILE A 145 5.08 -3.09 9.40
C ILE A 145 5.69 -2.14 10.43
N VAL A 146 6.40 -1.12 9.95
CA VAL A 146 7.18 -0.19 10.77
C VAL A 146 6.45 1.14 10.85
N GLY A 147 6.03 1.48 12.06
CA GLY A 147 5.47 2.77 12.40
C GLY A 147 6.49 3.72 13.03
N GLU A 148 6.00 4.83 13.54
CA GLU A 148 6.77 5.77 14.33
C GLU A 148 7.32 5.09 15.58
N ASN A 149 8.60 5.35 15.86
CA ASN A 149 9.35 4.81 16.98
C ASN A 149 9.27 3.27 17.06
N PRO A 150 9.95 2.54 16.15
CA PRO A 150 9.95 1.08 16.18
C PRO A 150 10.47 0.55 17.51
N SER A 151 9.88 -0.54 17.99
CA SER A 151 10.38 -1.25 19.16
C SER A 151 11.77 -1.83 18.92
N ALA A 152 12.56 -2.07 19.98
CA ALA A 152 13.89 -2.69 19.86
C ALA A 152 13.87 -4.01 19.07
N ASP A 153 12.87 -4.86 19.30
CA ASP A 153 12.66 -6.10 18.53
C ASP A 153 12.37 -5.83 17.03
N GLY A 154 11.75 -4.69 16.71
CA GLY A 154 11.46 -4.29 15.33
C GLY A 154 12.73 -3.80 14.62
N VAL A 155 13.56 -3.03 15.31
CA VAL A 155 14.89 -2.64 14.81
C VAL A 155 15.76 -3.87 14.56
N ALA A 156 15.83 -4.79 15.53
CA ALA A 156 16.57 -6.04 15.38
C ALA A 156 16.07 -6.91 14.22
N ALA A 157 14.77 -6.89 13.91
CA ALA A 157 14.23 -7.58 12.74
C ALA A 157 14.66 -6.90 11.42
N MET A 158 14.68 -5.57 11.37
CA MET A 158 15.20 -4.84 10.20
C MET A 158 16.68 -5.10 9.98
N ASP A 159 17.48 -5.14 11.06
CA ASP A 159 18.90 -5.48 10.99
C ASP A 159 19.14 -6.94 10.56
N ALA A 160 18.18 -7.83 10.83
CA ALA A 160 18.21 -9.20 10.32
C ALA A 160 17.79 -9.33 8.84
N GLY A 161 17.51 -8.23 8.14
CA GLY A 161 17.13 -8.23 6.72
C GLY A 161 15.68 -8.61 6.47
N VAL A 162 14.81 -8.48 7.47
CA VAL A 162 13.36 -8.64 7.28
C VAL A 162 12.83 -7.46 6.46
N PRO A 163 12.14 -7.69 5.33
CA PRO A 163 11.53 -6.61 4.55
C PRO A 163 10.52 -5.85 5.39
N PHE A 164 10.44 -4.53 5.20
CA PHE A 164 9.50 -3.72 5.99
C PHE A 164 8.70 -2.73 5.16
N LEU A 165 7.50 -2.39 5.64
CA LEU A 165 6.64 -1.37 5.05
C LEU A 165 6.40 -0.24 6.04
N ARG A 166 6.51 0.99 5.54
CA ARG A 166 6.10 2.20 6.23
C ARG A 166 4.69 2.62 5.83
N LYS A 167 4.15 3.61 6.54
CA LYS A 167 2.78 4.10 6.35
C LYS A 167 2.38 4.36 4.88
N PRO A 168 3.18 5.02 4.02
CA PRO A 168 2.78 5.26 2.63
C PRO A 168 2.62 3.97 1.83
N ALA A 169 3.56 3.05 1.95
CA ALA A 169 3.51 1.75 1.28
C ALA A 169 2.39 0.86 1.86
N LEU A 170 2.17 0.92 3.17
CA LEU A 170 1.05 0.23 3.82
C LEU A 170 -0.30 0.75 3.32
N ASP A 171 -0.47 2.07 3.21
CA ASP A 171 -1.71 2.67 2.72
C ASP A 171 -1.99 2.20 1.29
N ALA A 172 -0.98 2.26 0.42
CA ALA A 172 -1.06 1.74 -0.94
C ALA A 172 -1.42 0.24 -0.98
N LEU A 173 -0.77 -0.59 -0.15
CA LEU A 173 -1.08 -2.02 -0.02
C LEU A 173 -2.54 -2.25 0.41
N LEU A 174 -3.03 -1.47 1.39
CA LEU A 174 -4.41 -1.55 1.87
C LEU A 174 -5.43 -1.05 0.84
N THR A 175 -5.02 -0.17 -0.07
CA THR A 175 -5.84 0.27 -1.22
C THR A 175 -5.82 -0.71 -2.40
N GLY A 176 -5.06 -1.81 -2.31
CA GLY A 176 -5.00 -2.86 -3.32
C GLY A 176 -3.75 -2.85 -4.20
N ALA A 177 -2.73 -2.07 -3.87
CA ALA A 177 -1.44 -2.19 -4.55
C ALA A 177 -0.81 -3.57 -4.24
N PRO A 178 -0.14 -4.22 -5.21
CA PRO A 178 0.48 -5.51 -4.98
C PRO A 178 1.70 -5.38 -4.08
N LEU A 179 1.96 -6.39 -3.23
CA LEU A 179 3.14 -6.38 -2.36
C LEU A 179 4.46 -6.28 -3.15
N SER A 180 4.47 -6.79 -4.39
CA SER A 180 5.63 -6.75 -5.29
C SER A 180 6.12 -5.36 -5.65
N ASP A 181 5.28 -4.32 -5.53
CA ASP A 181 5.70 -2.92 -5.72
C ASP A 181 6.64 -2.44 -4.62
N PHE A 182 6.56 -3.04 -3.43
CA PHE A 182 7.30 -2.61 -2.24
C PHE A 182 8.35 -3.61 -1.78
N VAL A 183 8.12 -4.89 -2.02
CA VAL A 183 9.02 -5.99 -1.69
C VAL A 183 9.07 -6.94 -2.87
N ALA A 184 10.19 -6.91 -3.58
CA ALA A 184 10.38 -7.79 -4.71
C ALA A 184 10.68 -9.22 -4.25
N PRO A 185 10.14 -10.24 -4.96
CA PRO A 185 10.46 -11.62 -4.65
C PRO A 185 11.94 -11.91 -4.93
N ALA A 186 12.47 -12.93 -4.26
CA ALA A 186 13.80 -13.45 -4.53
C ALA A 186 13.94 -13.79 -6.03
N GLY A 187 14.96 -13.23 -6.65
CA GLY A 187 15.29 -13.44 -8.06
C GLY A 187 15.76 -14.87 -8.35
N PRO A 188 15.90 -15.23 -9.63
CA PRO A 188 16.41 -16.54 -10.02
C PRO A 188 17.84 -16.75 -9.51
N ALA A 189 18.25 -18.01 -9.39
CA ALA A 189 19.66 -18.34 -9.19
C ALA A 189 20.45 -17.92 -10.43
N VAL A 190 21.66 -17.39 -10.23
CA VAL A 190 22.54 -16.93 -11.31
C VAL A 190 23.90 -17.59 -11.18
N ASP A 191 24.57 -17.81 -12.31
CA ASP A 191 25.90 -18.44 -12.35
C ASP A 191 26.98 -17.59 -11.67
N ASP A 192 26.92 -16.25 -11.83
CA ASP A 192 27.83 -15.31 -11.16
C ASP A 192 27.06 -14.34 -10.25
N PRO A 193 26.87 -14.71 -8.96
CA PRO A 193 26.07 -13.89 -8.04
C PRO A 193 26.75 -12.58 -7.70
N VAL A 194 28.08 -12.54 -7.62
CA VAL A 194 28.82 -11.33 -7.24
C VAL A 194 28.68 -10.24 -8.32
N ALA A 195 28.86 -10.60 -9.59
CA ALA A 195 28.69 -9.67 -10.70
C ALA A 195 27.26 -9.14 -10.77
N ARG A 196 26.25 -10.02 -10.60
CA ARG A 196 24.84 -9.60 -10.64
C ARG A 196 24.46 -8.72 -9.46
N ILE A 197 24.94 -9.02 -8.25
CA ILE A 197 24.72 -8.19 -7.06
C ILE A 197 25.34 -6.80 -7.26
N LYS A 198 26.55 -6.74 -7.81
CA LYS A 198 27.23 -5.46 -8.10
C LYS A 198 26.47 -4.64 -9.13
N GLU A 199 25.99 -5.25 -10.21
CA GLU A 199 25.18 -4.58 -11.22
C GLU A 199 23.88 -4.02 -10.62
N LEU A 200 23.13 -4.82 -9.87
CA LEU A 200 21.91 -4.39 -9.18
C LEU A 200 22.17 -3.25 -8.18
N LEU A 201 23.31 -3.28 -7.49
CA LEU A 201 23.70 -2.22 -6.56
C LEU A 201 23.98 -0.90 -7.30
N GLU A 202 24.67 -0.95 -8.44
CA GLU A 202 24.91 0.23 -9.29
C GLU A 202 23.61 0.79 -9.88
N GLU A 203 22.70 -0.09 -10.30
CA GLU A 203 21.37 0.32 -10.79
C GLU A 203 20.51 0.95 -9.68
N ALA A 204 20.68 0.52 -8.42
CA ALA A 204 19.96 1.06 -7.26
C ALA A 204 20.57 2.37 -6.71
N ARG A 205 21.86 2.60 -6.99
CA ARG A 205 22.62 3.77 -6.52
C ARG A 205 21.89 5.11 -6.70
N PRO A 206 21.34 5.47 -7.87
CA PRO A 206 20.68 6.77 -8.05
C PRO A 206 19.46 6.96 -7.14
N GLU A 207 18.70 5.90 -6.84
CA GLU A 207 17.52 5.96 -5.97
C GLU A 207 17.93 6.05 -4.48
N MET A 208 19.02 5.38 -4.10
CA MET A 208 19.56 5.46 -2.73
C MET A 208 20.05 6.87 -2.39
N VAL A 209 20.68 7.56 -3.35
CA VAL A 209 21.24 8.91 -3.15
C VAL A 209 20.22 10.03 -3.36
N ALA A 210 19.00 9.73 -3.83
CA ALA A 210 17.97 10.73 -4.14
C ALA A 210 17.39 11.44 -2.90
N LEU A 211 17.54 10.87 -1.70
CA LEU A 211 17.17 11.54 -0.45
C LEU A 211 18.34 12.40 0.06
N SER A 212 18.63 13.51 -0.61
CA SER A 212 19.50 14.53 -0.04
C SER A 212 18.71 15.66 0.60
N THR A 213 19.06 15.94 1.85
CA THR A 213 18.52 17.02 2.66
C THR A 213 19.56 18.10 2.92
N GLY A 214 20.73 18.10 2.26
CA GLY A 214 21.77 19.09 2.50
C GLY A 214 23.18 18.70 2.06
N GLU A 215 24.13 18.78 3.00
CA GLU A 215 25.57 18.58 2.76
C GLU A 215 25.88 17.16 2.26
N PRO A 216 26.87 16.95 1.37
CA PRO A 216 27.22 15.62 0.91
C PRO A 216 27.80 14.76 2.05
N TRP A 217 27.40 13.50 2.11
CA TRP A 217 27.88 12.52 3.10
C TRP A 217 28.52 11.33 2.40
N ASP A 218 29.72 10.95 2.83
CA ASP A 218 30.38 9.72 2.40
C ASP A 218 30.18 8.63 3.46
N ASP A 219 29.79 7.43 3.01
CA ASP A 219 29.66 6.25 3.86
C ASP A 219 30.09 4.97 3.12
N GLU A 220 30.19 3.88 3.86
CA GLU A 220 30.53 2.56 3.36
C GLU A 220 29.32 1.64 3.54
N LEU A 221 28.73 1.21 2.42
CA LEU A 221 27.60 0.29 2.38
C LEU A 221 28.12 -1.14 2.27
N THR A 222 27.81 -1.96 3.27
CA THR A 222 27.98 -3.40 3.21
C THR A 222 26.64 -4.06 2.92
N LEU A 223 26.57 -4.74 1.79
CA LEU A 223 25.41 -5.48 1.34
C LEU A 223 25.66 -6.98 1.48
N THR A 224 24.83 -7.68 2.24
CA THR A 224 24.89 -9.13 2.39
C THR A 224 23.64 -9.77 1.81
N VAL A 225 23.81 -10.59 0.78
CA VAL A 225 22.72 -11.39 0.20
C VAL A 225 22.79 -12.80 0.77
N HIS A 226 21.69 -13.24 1.39
CA HIS A 226 21.55 -14.56 1.98
C HIS A 226 21.01 -15.58 0.96
N PRO A 227 21.21 -16.90 1.18
CA PRO A 227 20.79 -17.94 0.25
C PRO A 227 19.29 -17.98 -0.08
N ASP A 228 18.46 -17.50 0.84
CA ASP A 228 17.01 -17.40 0.66
C ASP A 228 16.59 -16.16 -0.16
N GLY A 229 17.55 -15.33 -0.59
CA GLY A 229 17.34 -14.11 -1.36
C GLY A 229 17.09 -12.86 -0.50
N ARG A 230 17.16 -12.98 0.84
CA ARG A 230 17.13 -11.84 1.75
C ARG A 230 18.38 -10.99 1.59
N VAL A 231 18.22 -9.70 1.80
CA VAL A 231 19.29 -8.73 1.71
C VAL A 231 19.37 -7.92 3.00
N VAL A 232 20.57 -7.90 3.56
CA VAL A 232 20.94 -7.06 4.69
C VAL A 232 21.82 -5.95 4.16
N ALA A 233 21.42 -4.72 4.43
CA ALA A 233 22.21 -3.53 4.16
C ALA A 233 22.63 -2.91 5.49
N GLU A 234 23.92 -2.58 5.57
CA GLU A 234 24.52 -1.91 6.72
C GLU A 234 25.36 -0.73 6.24
N LEU A 235 25.06 0.46 6.76
CA LEU A 235 25.87 1.66 6.60
C LEU A 235 26.81 1.82 7.79
N ARG A 236 28.10 2.02 7.52
CA ARG A 236 29.14 2.06 8.56
C ARG A 236 28.98 3.24 9.52
N HIS A 237 28.66 4.42 9.01
CA HIS A 237 28.59 5.65 9.80
C HIS A 237 27.16 6.13 10.05
N LEU A 238 26.24 5.85 9.10
CA LEU A 238 24.86 6.31 9.13
C LEU A 238 23.88 5.21 9.58
N GLY A 239 24.38 4.13 10.20
CA GLY A 239 23.56 3.07 10.77
C GLY A 239 22.47 3.58 11.73
N GLY A 240 21.26 3.05 11.59
CA GLY A 240 20.09 3.40 12.40
C GLY A 240 19.48 4.78 12.12
N THR A 241 19.90 5.47 11.07
CA THR A 241 19.34 6.76 10.65
C THR A 241 18.22 6.59 9.62
N PRO A 242 17.37 7.61 9.39
CA PRO A 242 16.36 7.57 8.32
C PRO A 242 16.94 7.29 6.93
N LEU A 243 18.21 7.67 6.69
CA LEU A 243 18.92 7.42 5.45
C LEU A 243 19.24 5.93 5.29
N HIS A 244 19.65 5.26 6.38
CA HIS A 244 19.85 3.81 6.38
C HIS A 244 18.56 3.06 6.08
N ASP A 245 17.44 3.50 6.66
CA ASP A 245 16.13 2.91 6.38
C ASP A 245 15.72 3.11 4.92
N HIS A 246 15.97 4.29 4.34
CA HIS A 246 15.71 4.54 2.92
C HIS A 246 16.52 3.62 2.01
N VAL A 247 17.81 3.45 2.29
CA VAL A 247 18.66 2.51 1.56
C VAL A 247 18.05 1.10 1.60
N ARG A 248 17.59 0.65 2.77
CA ARG A 248 16.89 -0.65 2.90
C ARG A 248 15.59 -0.69 2.08
N GLU A 249 14.78 0.37 2.11
CA GLU A 249 13.53 0.48 1.33
C GLU A 249 13.76 0.41 -0.19
N VAL A 250 14.84 1.01 -0.69
CA VAL A 250 15.22 0.93 -2.12
C VAL A 250 15.69 -0.47 -2.47
N LEU A 251 16.54 -1.07 -1.64
CA LEU A 251 17.13 -2.38 -1.92
C LEU A 251 16.08 -3.50 -1.89
N GLN A 252 15.12 -3.47 -0.95
CA GLN A 252 14.09 -4.52 -0.87
C GLN A 252 13.09 -4.53 -2.05
N ARG A 253 12.99 -3.44 -2.82
CA ARG A 253 12.16 -3.36 -4.03
C ARG A 253 12.78 -4.06 -5.24
N ARG A 254 13.99 -4.62 -5.09
CA ARG A 254 14.71 -5.30 -6.16
C ARG A 254 14.78 -6.80 -5.94
N SER A 255 14.65 -7.56 -7.02
CA SER A 255 14.76 -9.01 -7.00
C SER A 255 16.23 -9.44 -6.95
N TRP A 256 16.72 -9.72 -5.74
CA TRP A 256 18.09 -10.19 -5.54
C TRP A 256 18.25 -11.66 -5.90
N PRO A 257 19.35 -12.05 -6.56
CA PRO A 257 19.54 -13.42 -6.99
C PRO A 257 19.66 -14.37 -5.79
N LYS A 258 19.15 -15.59 -5.93
CA LYS A 258 19.43 -16.65 -4.97
C LYS A 258 20.88 -17.07 -5.08
N VAL A 259 21.58 -17.02 -3.94
CA VAL A 259 22.99 -17.40 -3.83
C VAL A 259 23.13 -18.76 -3.12
N GLN A 260 24.15 -19.54 -3.45
CA GLN A 260 24.38 -20.81 -2.74
C GLN A 260 24.92 -20.59 -1.32
N THR A 261 25.74 -19.55 -1.15
CA THR A 261 26.34 -19.13 0.11
C THR A 261 26.14 -17.64 0.29
N SER A 262 25.95 -17.20 1.54
CA SER A 262 25.84 -15.78 1.86
C SER A 262 27.01 -15.02 1.24
N THR A 263 26.69 -14.00 0.45
CA THR A 263 27.68 -13.23 -0.31
C THR A 263 27.59 -11.79 0.15
N SER A 264 28.71 -11.25 0.64
CA SER A 264 28.82 -9.86 1.10
C SER A 264 29.66 -9.04 0.14
N LEU A 265 29.18 -7.85 -0.18
CA LEU A 265 29.84 -6.86 -1.02
C LEU A 265 29.88 -5.53 -0.28
N THR A 266 31.07 -4.94 -0.15
CA THR A 266 31.26 -3.62 0.42
C THR A 266 31.56 -2.62 -0.69
N SER A 267 30.83 -1.50 -0.72
CA SER A 267 31.03 -0.42 -1.69
C SER A 267 30.96 0.94 -0.99
N PRO A 268 31.82 1.90 -1.36
CA PRO A 268 31.62 3.28 -0.97
C PRO A 268 30.32 3.84 -1.60
N ILE A 269 29.62 4.69 -0.85
CA ILE A 269 28.43 5.41 -1.29
C ILE A 269 28.52 6.86 -0.82
N SER A 270 28.24 7.79 -1.74
CA SER A 270 28.19 9.22 -1.45
C SER A 270 26.77 9.71 -1.68
N PHE A 271 26.17 10.31 -0.67
CA PHE A 271 24.84 10.92 -0.73
C PHE A 271 25.01 12.40 -1.06
N THR A 272 24.23 12.92 -2.02
CA THR A 272 24.41 14.27 -2.59
C THR A 272 23.12 15.04 -2.65
#